data_AF-A0A8S8XSP3-F1
#
_entry.id   AF-A0A8S8XSP3-F1
#
_cell.length_a   1.000
_cell.length_b   1.000
_cell.length_c   1.000
_cell.angle_alpha   90.00
_cell.angle_beta   90.00
_cell.angle_gamma   90.00
#
_symmetry.space_group_name_H-M   'P 1'
#
loop_
_entity.id
_entity.type
_entity.pdbx_description
1 polymer ?
#
loop_
_entity_poly.entity_id
_entity_poly.type
_entity_poly.pdbx_seq_one_letter_code
_entity_poly.pdbx_strand_id
1 'polypeptide(L)'
;MGLDLPGIGILAAFLTFMILASMIAIYRAGLIRWDRNLAIAVYSSMFAIILIYIFSIIGAVTGLFQVPYIHDATPVGIAFSLFVVGIGALCLVADFDFIERGVQMGAPKQLEWRAAFGLMVTLIWLYLEILELLAKIAIYSRR
;
A
#
# COMPACT_ATOMS: atom_id res chain seq x y z
N MET A 1 -14.85 11.95 -18.95
CA MET A 1 -13.59 11.89 -19.72
C MET A 1 -12.94 10.57 -19.39
N GLY A 2 -12.92 9.64 -20.36
CA GLY A 2 -12.35 8.31 -20.16
C GLY A 2 -10.89 8.41 -19.74
N LEU A 3 -10.49 7.55 -18.81
CA LEU A 3 -9.09 7.27 -18.52
C LEU A 3 -8.51 6.53 -19.74
N ASP A 4 -8.37 7.22 -20.88
CA ASP A 4 -7.66 6.73 -22.06
C ASP A 4 -6.15 6.80 -21.80
N LEU A 5 -5.70 6.00 -20.83
CA LEU A 5 -4.31 5.61 -20.65
C LEU A 5 -4.27 4.08 -20.80
N PRO A 6 -4.30 3.57 -22.04
CA PRO A 6 -4.25 2.14 -22.31
C PRO A 6 -2.97 1.57 -21.70
N GLY A 7 -3.11 0.66 -20.73
CA GLY A 7 -1.98 -0.04 -20.11
C GLY A 7 -1.55 0.40 -18.71
N ILE A 8 -2.18 1.40 -18.06
CA ILE A 8 -1.83 1.71 -16.66
C ILE A 8 -2.16 0.53 -15.73
N GLY A 9 -3.28 -0.17 -15.94
CA GLY A 9 -3.63 -1.34 -15.13
C GLY A 9 -2.59 -2.46 -15.24
N ILE A 10 -2.10 -2.75 -16.46
CA ILE A 10 -1.07 -3.78 -16.66
C ILE A 10 0.28 -3.35 -16.08
N LEU A 11 0.63 -2.06 -16.20
CA LEU A 11 1.84 -1.50 -15.62
C LEU A 11 1.79 -1.53 -14.09
N ALA A 12 0.66 -1.16 -13.49
CA ALA A 12 0.42 -1.22 -12.06
C ALA A 12 0.57 -2.66 -11.56
N ALA A 13 -0.09 -3.62 -12.22
CA ALA A 13 0.04 -5.04 -11.89
C ALA A 13 1.51 -5.50 -11.95
N PHE A 14 2.22 -5.15 -13.02
CA PHE A 14 3.64 -5.49 -13.18
C PHE A 14 4.51 -4.91 -12.06
N LEU A 15 4.30 -3.64 -11.70
CA LEU A 15 4.96 -2.98 -10.56
C LEU A 15 4.63 -3.67 -9.23
N THR A 16 3.37 -4.07 -9.03
CA THR A 16 2.93 -4.76 -7.81
C THR A 16 3.66 -6.09 -7.66
N PHE A 17 3.75 -6.87 -8.73
CA PHE A 17 4.49 -8.13 -8.76
C PHE A 17 6.01 -7.91 -8.60
N MET A 18 6.57 -6.85 -9.17
CA MET A 18 7.99 -6.50 -8.95
C MET A 18 8.27 -6.15 -7.49
N ILE A 19 7.41 -5.36 -6.84
CA ILE A 19 7.55 -5.01 -5.42
C ILE A 19 7.42 -6.27 -4.58
N LEU A 20 6.42 -7.11 -4.83
CA LEU A 20 6.24 -8.39 -4.16
C LEU A 20 7.50 -9.27 -4.29
N ALA A 21 7.99 -9.49 -5.52
CA ALA A 21 9.17 -10.31 -5.77
C ALA A 21 10.43 -9.75 -5.10
N SER A 22 10.63 -8.43 -5.17
CA SER A 22 11.75 -7.75 -4.51
C SER A 22 11.67 -7.92 -3.00
N MET A 23 10.48 -7.75 -2.42
CA MET A 23 10.30 -7.81 -0.98
C MET A 23 10.43 -9.24 -0.43
N ILE A 24 9.97 -10.25 -1.18
CA ILE A 24 10.25 -11.66 -0.90
C ILE A 24 11.76 -11.93 -0.94
N ALA A 25 12.46 -11.44 -1.95
CA ALA A 25 13.90 -11.63 -2.07
C ALA A 25 14.67 -11.01 -0.90
N ILE A 26 14.30 -9.78 -0.51
CA ILE A 26 14.88 -9.07 0.63
C ILE A 26 14.58 -9.78 1.96
N TYR A 27 13.34 -10.23 2.15
CA TYR A 27 12.92 -10.96 3.35
C TYR A 27 13.68 -12.29 3.46
N ARG A 28 13.76 -13.06 2.37
CA ARG A 28 14.51 -14.33 2.33
C ARG A 28 16.01 -14.14 2.50
N ALA A 29 16.57 -13.01 2.05
CA ALA A 29 17.96 -12.64 2.30
C ALA A 29 18.22 -12.28 3.78
N GLY A 30 17.19 -12.19 4.61
CA GLY A 30 17.30 -11.87 6.04
C GLY A 30 17.74 -10.44 6.32
N LEU A 31 17.68 -9.56 5.31
CA LEU A 31 18.10 -8.16 5.41
C LEU A 31 17.14 -7.35 6.29
N ILE A 32 15.86 -7.74 6.33
CA ILE A 32 14.83 -7.11 7.17
C ILE A 32 14.40 -8.13 8.23
N ARG A 33 14.77 -7.88 9.49
CA ARG A 33 14.21 -8.60 10.63
C ARG A 33 12.93 -7.92 11.05
N TRP A 34 11.83 -8.66 11.05
CA TRP A 34 10.55 -8.16 11.52
C TRP A 34 10.57 -8.03 13.06
N ASP A 35 10.94 -6.84 13.52
CA ASP A 35 10.99 -6.48 14.93
C ASP A 35 9.70 -5.78 15.39
N ARG A 36 9.44 -5.83 16.71
CA ARG A 36 8.27 -5.18 17.32
C ARG A 36 8.16 -3.69 16.96
N ASN A 37 9.28 -3.01 16.79
CA ASN A 37 9.33 -1.60 16.42
C ASN A 37 8.86 -1.36 14.98
N LEU A 38 9.22 -2.24 14.03
CA LEU A 38 8.74 -2.15 12.64
C LEU A 38 7.24 -2.44 12.57
N ALA A 39 6.77 -3.45 13.30
CA ALA A 39 5.33 -3.74 13.39
C ALA A 39 4.56 -2.51 13.90
N ILE A 40 5.00 -1.88 14.99
CA ILE A 40 4.36 -0.68 15.53
C ILE A 40 4.40 0.48 14.52
N ALA A 41 5.53 0.68 13.84
CA ALA A 41 5.66 1.71 12.81
C ALA A 41 4.69 1.49 11.64
N VAL A 42 4.56 0.26 11.15
CA VAL A 42 3.66 -0.08 10.03
C VAL A 42 2.20 0.07 10.44
N TYR A 43 1.80 -0.50 11.58
CA TYR A 43 0.40 -0.41 12.06
C TYR A 43 0.00 1.03 12.41
N SER A 44 0.89 1.81 13.03
CA SER A 44 0.62 3.23 13.30
C SER A 44 0.52 4.06 12.02
N SER A 45 1.37 3.79 11.03
CA SER A 45 1.31 4.43 9.72
C SER A 45 -0.01 4.11 9.01
N MET A 46 -0.43 2.85 9.02
CA MET A 46 -1.71 2.40 8.45
C MET A 46 -2.90 3.12 9.12
N PHE A 47 -2.90 3.24 10.44
CA PHE A 47 -3.92 3.98 11.17
C PHE A 47 -3.91 5.48 10.84
N ALA A 48 -2.73 6.09 10.72
CA ALA A 48 -2.58 7.50 10.34
C ALA A 48 -3.13 7.77 8.93
N ILE A 49 -2.84 6.88 7.97
CA ILE A 49 -3.35 6.99 6.59
C ILE A 49 -4.88 6.96 6.60
N ILE A 50 -5.49 6.02 7.32
CA ILE A 50 -6.96 5.94 7.45
C ILE A 50 -7.51 7.22 8.08
N LEU A 51 -6.87 7.76 9.12
CA LEU A 51 -7.28 9.01 9.75
C LEU A 51 -7.26 10.16 8.74
N ILE A 52 -6.19 10.29 7.97
CA ILE A 52 -6.04 11.33 6.94
C ILE A 52 -7.15 11.23 5.89
N TYR A 53 -7.47 10.01 5.43
CA TYR A 53 -8.59 9.81 4.51
C TYR A 53 -9.94 10.21 5.13
N ILE A 54 -10.19 9.87 6.40
CA ILE A 54 -11.41 10.28 7.12
C ILE A 54 -11.50 11.80 7.24
N PHE A 55 -10.42 12.47 7.63
CA PHE A 55 -10.36 13.94 7.68
C PHE A 55 -10.63 14.57 6.31
N SER A 56 -10.09 13.98 5.24
CA SER A 56 -10.35 14.42 3.87
C SER A 56 -11.83 14.27 3.48
N ILE A 57 -12.50 13.19 3.88
CA ILE A 57 -13.93 12.97 3.62
C ILE A 57 -14.79 13.96 4.41
N ILE A 58 -14.50 14.19 5.69
CA ILE A 58 -15.24 15.13 6.53
C ILE A 58 -15.14 16.56 5.98
N GLY A 59 -13.95 16.97 5.52
CA GLY A 59 -13.75 18.26 4.85
C GLY A 59 -14.56 18.37 3.55
N ALA A 60 -14.62 17.30 2.76
CA ALA A 60 -15.39 17.25 1.53
C ALA A 60 -16.92 17.37 1.76
N VAL A 61 -17.45 16.81 2.86
CA VAL A 61 -18.89 16.85 3.18
C VAL A 61 -19.32 18.16 3.84
N THR A 62 -18.45 18.79 4.65
CA THR A 62 -18.83 19.98 5.44
C THR A 62 -18.66 21.31 4.69
N GLY A 63 -17.94 21.35 3.56
CA GLY A 63 -17.85 22.52 2.66
C GLY A 63 -17.18 23.79 3.24
N LEU A 64 -16.84 23.81 4.54
CA LEU A 64 -16.21 24.92 5.26
C LEU A 64 -14.70 25.02 4.99
N PHE A 65 -14.07 23.90 4.62
CA PHE A 65 -12.69 23.85 4.18
C PHE A 65 -12.65 22.95 2.94
N GLN A 66 -12.61 23.55 1.75
CA GLN A 66 -11.96 22.84 0.65
C GLN A 66 -10.52 22.63 1.13
N VAL A 67 -10.06 21.38 1.19
CA VAL A 67 -8.63 21.09 1.19
C VAL A 67 -8.26 20.87 -0.29
N PRO A 68 -8.02 21.94 -1.09
CA PRO A 68 -7.65 21.83 -2.50
C PRO A 68 -6.19 21.34 -2.66
N TYR A 69 -5.68 20.51 -1.75
CA TYR A 69 -4.28 20.08 -1.74
C TYR A 69 -4.08 18.57 -1.79
N ILE A 70 -5.14 17.77 -1.61
CA ILE A 70 -5.06 16.30 -1.70
C ILE A 70 -5.60 15.78 -3.05
N HIS A 71 -6.48 16.53 -3.72
CA HIS A 71 -7.07 16.17 -5.02
C HIS A 71 -6.45 16.90 -6.22
N ASP A 72 -5.68 17.96 -5.99
CA ASP A 72 -4.87 18.54 -7.06
C ASP A 72 -3.61 17.67 -7.26
N ALA A 73 -3.17 17.55 -8.51
CA ALA A 73 -1.91 16.92 -8.90
C ALA A 73 -0.71 17.77 -8.43
N THR A 74 -0.62 17.96 -7.12
CA THR A 74 0.43 18.71 -6.45
C THR A 74 1.55 17.72 -6.11
N PRO A 75 2.84 18.10 -6.20
CA PRO A 75 3.97 17.22 -5.87
C PRO A 75 3.85 16.51 -4.51
N VAL A 76 3.16 17.15 -3.55
CA VAL A 76 2.84 16.60 -2.22
C VAL A 76 1.94 15.36 -2.29
N GLY A 77 0.94 15.34 -3.17
CA GLY A 77 0.03 14.19 -3.35
C GLY A 77 0.72 12.98 -3.99
N ILE A 78 1.69 13.22 -4.89
CA ILE A 78 2.53 12.16 -5.47
C ILE A 78 3.48 11.61 -4.41
N ALA A 79 4.14 12.48 -3.63
CA ALA A 79 5.02 12.07 -2.54
C ALA A 79 4.26 11.27 -1.45
N PHE A 80 3.04 11.68 -1.12
CA PHE A 80 2.19 10.93 -0.20
C PHE A 80 1.82 9.55 -0.74
N SER A 81 1.37 9.44 -1.99
CA SER A 81 1.08 8.12 -2.58
C SER A 81 2.32 7.23 -2.62
N LEU A 82 3.50 7.78 -2.91
CA LEU A 82 4.76 7.03 -2.87
C LEU A 82 5.08 6.52 -1.46
N PHE A 83 4.83 7.35 -0.44
CA PHE A 83 4.97 6.96 0.96
C PHE A 83 4.02 5.82 1.33
N VAL A 84 2.74 5.91 0.93
CA VAL A 84 1.76 4.84 1.19
C VAL A 84 2.15 3.53 0.49
N VAL A 85 2.62 3.58 -0.76
CA VAL A 85 3.15 2.39 -1.46
C VAL A 85 4.32 1.78 -0.70
N GLY A 86 5.21 2.60 -0.14
CA GLY A 86 6.30 2.14 0.71
C GLY A 86 5.81 1.43 1.99
N ILE A 87 4.79 1.98 2.65
CA ILE A 87 4.15 1.33 3.81
C ILE A 87 3.46 0.02 3.40
N GLY A 88 2.74 -0.01 2.29
CA GLY A 88 2.12 -1.22 1.76
C GLY A 88 3.14 -2.31 1.44
N ALA A 89 4.31 -1.94 0.93
CA ALA A 89 5.40 -2.87 0.72
C ALA A 89 5.95 -3.44 2.05
N LEU A 90 5.98 -2.63 3.12
CA LEU A 90 6.32 -3.12 4.47
C LEU A 90 5.22 -4.00 5.07
N CYS A 91 3.93 -3.75 4.75
CA CYS A 91 2.85 -4.65 5.12
C CYS A 91 3.02 -6.05 4.50
N LEU A 92 3.54 -6.16 3.28
CA LEU A 92 3.87 -7.46 2.68
C LEU A 92 4.93 -8.22 3.50
N VAL A 93 5.92 -7.51 4.07
CA VAL A 93 6.91 -8.13 4.97
C VAL A 93 6.22 -8.65 6.23
N ALA A 94 5.27 -7.90 6.77
CA ALA A 94 4.46 -8.32 7.92
C ALA A 94 3.70 -9.63 7.61
N ASP A 95 3.11 -9.72 6.42
CA ASP A 95 2.38 -10.91 5.97
C ASP A 95 3.32 -12.12 5.84
N PHE A 96 4.53 -11.95 5.29
CA PHE A 96 5.52 -13.03 5.20
C PHE A 96 5.99 -13.50 6.57
N ASP A 97 6.25 -12.58 7.50
CA ASP A 97 6.62 -12.93 8.88
C ASP A 97 5.50 -13.64 9.62
N PHE A 98 4.25 -13.21 9.42
CA PHE A 98 3.09 -13.91 9.98
C PHE A 98 2.97 -15.35 9.45
N ILE A 99 3.19 -15.55 8.16
CA ILE A 99 3.20 -16.89 7.53
C ILE A 99 4.35 -17.74 8.08
N GLU A 100 5.58 -17.22 8.10
CA GLU A 100 6.77 -17.96 8.55
C GLU A 100 6.66 -18.37 10.02
N ARG A 101 6.29 -17.44 10.90
CA ARG A 101 6.07 -17.74 12.32
C ARG A 101 4.92 -18.73 12.52
N GLY A 102 3.85 -18.60 11.74
CA GLY A 102 2.74 -19.56 11.73
C GLY A 102 3.23 -20.98 11.45
N VAL A 103 4.04 -21.16 10.41
CA VAL A 103 4.61 -22.46 10.04
C VAL A 103 5.59 -22.97 11.12
N GLN A 104 6.47 -22.12 11.64
CA GLN A 104 7.44 -22.50 12.69
C GLN A 104 6.77 -22.94 14.00
N MET A 105 5.64 -22.35 14.35
CA MET A 105 4.86 -22.72 15.55
C MET A 105 3.96 -23.96 15.34
N GLY A 106 4.02 -24.61 14.18
CA GLY A 106 3.18 -25.77 13.87
C GLY A 106 1.68 -25.43 13.81
N ALA A 107 1.35 -24.22 13.36
CA ALA A 107 -0.02 -23.71 13.32
C ALA A 107 -1.00 -24.67 12.60
N PRO A 108 -2.22 -24.87 13.12
CA PRO A 108 -3.24 -25.69 12.47
C PRO A 108 -3.55 -25.19 11.06
N LYS A 109 -3.90 -26.11 10.14
CA LYS A 109 -4.25 -25.85 8.72
C LYS A 109 -5.23 -24.68 8.48
N GLN A 110 -6.06 -24.36 9.48
CA GLN A 110 -6.99 -23.23 9.43
C GLN A 110 -6.28 -21.85 9.48
N LEU A 111 -5.00 -21.76 9.81
CA LEU A 111 -4.26 -20.50 9.78
C LEU A 111 -3.68 -20.20 8.41
N GLU A 112 -3.46 -21.22 7.56
CA GLU A 112 -2.98 -21.04 6.19
C GLU A 112 -3.94 -20.17 5.36
N TRP A 113 -5.25 -20.40 5.44
CA TRP A 113 -6.23 -19.61 4.69
C TRP A 113 -6.28 -18.16 5.17
N ARG A 114 -6.16 -17.92 6.49
CA ARG A 114 -6.13 -16.57 7.07
C ARG A 114 -4.89 -15.81 6.63
N ALA A 115 -3.75 -16.49 6.62
CA ALA A 115 -2.49 -15.89 6.20
C ALA A 115 -2.50 -15.57 4.70
N ALA A 116 -3.01 -16.49 3.87
CA ALA A 116 -3.19 -16.26 2.44
C ALA A 116 -4.19 -15.13 2.15
N PHE A 117 -5.27 -15.02 2.92
CA PHE A 117 -6.24 -13.94 2.79
C PHE A 117 -5.62 -12.57 3.15
N GLY A 118 -4.86 -12.48 4.24
CA GLY A 118 -4.15 -11.25 4.62
C GLY A 118 -3.23 -10.77 3.51
N LEU A 119 -2.37 -11.67 3.01
CA LEU A 119 -1.47 -11.39 1.90
C LEU A 119 -2.22 -10.94 0.64
N MET A 120 -3.33 -11.60 0.29
CA MET A 120 -4.17 -11.21 -0.84
C MET A 120 -4.72 -9.79 -0.69
N VAL A 121 -5.24 -9.44 0.49
CA VAL A 121 -5.77 -8.10 0.76
C VAL A 121 -4.68 -7.05 0.65
N THR A 122 -3.50 -7.29 1.22
CA THR A 122 -2.34 -6.39 1.11
C THR A 122 -1.90 -6.21 -0.33
N LEU A 123 -1.92 -7.28 -1.13
CA LEU A 123 -1.54 -7.23 -2.55
C LEU A 123 -2.54 -6.41 -3.36
N ILE A 124 -3.85 -6.60 -3.14
CA ILE A 124 -4.91 -5.80 -3.78
C ILE A 124 -4.78 -4.33 -3.37
N TRP A 125 -4.55 -4.06 -2.09
CA TRP A 125 -4.40 -2.69 -1.60
C TRP A 125 -3.18 -2.01 -2.22
N LEU A 126 -2.03 -2.69 -2.27
CA LEU A 126 -0.82 -2.18 -2.91
C LEU A 126 -1.06 -1.89 -4.40
N TYR A 127 -1.83 -2.75 -5.10
CA TYR A 127 -2.20 -2.53 -6.49
C TYR A 127 -3.03 -1.25 -6.68
N LEU A 128 -4.04 -1.03 -5.84
CA LEU A 128 -4.87 0.18 -5.90
C LEU A 128 -4.03 1.44 -5.69
N GLU A 129 -3.06 1.39 -4.78
CA GLU A 129 -2.23 2.53 -4.44
C GLU A 129 -1.20 2.86 -5.53
N ILE A 130 -0.65 1.84 -6.18
CA ILE A 130 0.18 2.03 -7.38
C ILE A 130 -0.65 2.60 -8.52
N LEU A 131 -1.89 2.14 -8.68
CA LEU A 131 -2.80 2.65 -9.70
C LEU A 131 -3.14 4.12 -9.43
N GLU A 132 -3.41 4.50 -8.18
CA GLU A 132 -3.63 5.89 -7.78
C GLU A 132 -2.38 6.75 -8.02
N LEU A 133 -1.19 6.24 -7.66
CA LEU A 133 0.09 6.91 -7.90
C LEU A 133 0.32 7.16 -9.40
N LEU A 134 0.13 6.14 -10.24
CA LEU A 134 0.28 6.27 -11.69
C LEU A 134 -0.75 7.22 -12.29
N ALA A 135 -1.99 7.19 -11.79
CA ALA A 135 -3.04 8.12 -12.21
C ALA A 135 -2.64 9.58 -11.88
N LYS A 136 -2.13 9.85 -10.67
CA LYS A 136 -1.66 11.18 -10.26
C LYS A 136 -0.48 11.67 -11.12
N ILE A 137 0.50 10.81 -11.39
CA ILE A 137 1.65 11.13 -12.26
C ILE A 137 1.18 11.44 -13.68
N ALA A 138 0.27 10.63 -14.24
CA ALA A 138 -0.25 10.84 -15.59
C ALA A 138 -1.04 12.15 -15.71
N ILE A 139 -1.79 12.54 -14.68
CA ILE A 139 -2.49 13.83 -14.64
C ILE A 139 -1.49 14.98 -14.51
N TYR A 140 -0.47 14.86 -13.66
CA TYR A 140 0.58 15.87 -13.51
C TYR A 140 1.36 16.10 -14.81
N SER A 141 1.76 15.03 -15.50
CA SER A 141 2.48 15.10 -16.78
C SER A 141 1.66 15.73 -17.92
N ARG A 142 0.34 15.89 -17.75
CA ARG A 142 -0.57 16.44 -18.75
C ARG A 142 -0.96 17.91 -18.46
N ARG A 143 -0.45 18.51 -17.37
CA ARG A 143 -0.46 19.97 -17.14
C ARG A 143 0.84 20.58 -17.65
#